data_AF-A0A7J5XWF5-F1
#
_entry.id   AF-A0A7J5XWF5-F1
#
_cell.length_a   1.000
_cell.length_b   1.000
_cell.length_c   1.000
_cell.angle_alpha   90.00
_cell.angle_beta   90.00
_cell.angle_gamma   90.00
#
_symmetry.space_group_name_H-M   'P 1'
#
loop_
_entity.id
_entity.type
_entity.pdbx_description
1 polymer ?
#
loop_
_entity_poly.entity_id
_entity_poly.type
_entity_poly.pdbx_seq_one_letter_code
_entity_poly.pdbx_strand_id
1 'polypeptide(L)'
;MSTSYVHQRWLEVQKEMFSGPPRELQRLSDTRWACRYIACRNLMDRLTAVIRVLEEISDEPNPTRAVEARGLLCQIDIKFIALLTVFRKVLGDTKLLSDMLQSSKIDLCKAIDLIETLRQTLEEYRNEGETFNELWNTVIETCDNCNISKVIKQKRATQTASRLDDGVVTSTLGQRTQVDSKEAFRVNIFLPIINSMIGEMEKHFSKSNCSIMEALNPSSSNFLKEEMVLLFAEAYGSDLPDLKNEINQARRLFERNRAKGKETPTTLMDLVKFLDPFKDVLFELFRLCKIATVLPELRFSDFTAPESIAV
;
A
#
# COMPACT_ATOMS: atom_id res chain seq x y z
N MET A 1 -0.01 -14.82 23.96
CA MET A 1 -1.32 -14.15 24.10
C MET A 1 -1.14 -13.05 25.13
N SER A 2 -1.66 -11.85 24.87
CA SER A 2 -1.55 -10.74 25.84
C SER A 2 -2.36 -11.08 27.10
N THR A 3 -1.78 -10.93 28.28
CA THR A 3 -2.45 -11.14 29.57
C THR A 3 -3.10 -9.85 30.09
N SER A 4 -3.15 -8.80 29.28
CA SER A 4 -3.74 -7.52 29.66
C SER A 4 -5.24 -7.66 29.89
N TYR A 5 -5.72 -7.09 31.00
CA TYR A 5 -7.14 -6.98 31.32
C TYR A 5 -7.97 -6.38 30.18
N VAL A 6 -7.46 -5.31 29.54
CA VAL A 6 -8.13 -4.66 28.40
C VAL A 6 -8.27 -5.61 27.21
N HIS A 7 -7.27 -6.47 26.99
CA HIS A 7 -7.31 -7.47 25.92
C HIS A 7 -8.32 -8.58 26.23
N GLN A 8 -8.46 -9.00 27.49
CA GLN A 8 -9.51 -9.95 27.88
C GLN A 8 -10.91 -9.37 27.63
N ARG A 9 -11.12 -8.10 28.04
CA ARG A 9 -12.40 -7.41 27.80
C ARG A 9 -12.71 -7.27 26.31
N TRP A 10 -11.70 -6.96 25.50
CA TRP A 10 -11.81 -6.95 24.04
C TRP A 10 -12.27 -8.28 23.45
N LEU A 11 -11.74 -9.41 23.93
CA LEU A 11 -12.14 -10.73 23.47
C LEU A 11 -13.57 -11.08 23.90
N GLU A 12 -13.99 -10.68 25.09
CA GLU A 12 -15.37 -10.88 25.59
C GLU A 12 -16.38 -10.12 24.74
N VAL A 13 -16.18 -8.81 24.56
CA VAL A 13 -17.09 -7.97 23.76
C VAL A 13 -17.18 -8.47 22.32
N GLN A 14 -16.07 -8.92 21.72
CA GLN A 14 -16.12 -9.51 20.37
C GLN A 14 -16.97 -10.79 20.30
N LYS A 15 -16.92 -11.65 21.33
CA LYS A 15 -17.73 -12.88 21.37
C LYS A 15 -19.22 -12.58 21.51
N GLU A 16 -19.56 -11.50 22.20
CA GLU A 16 -20.95 -11.08 22.37
C GLU A 16 -21.52 -10.46 21.08
N MET A 17 -20.72 -9.70 20.34
CA MET A 17 -21.19 -8.91 19.20
C MET A 17 -21.06 -9.60 17.84
N PHE A 18 -20.20 -10.60 17.72
CA PHE A 18 -19.88 -11.20 16.42
C PHE A 18 -19.78 -12.72 16.47
N SER A 19 -20.25 -13.37 15.41
CA SER A 19 -20.00 -14.78 15.16
C SER A 19 -18.60 -15.00 14.56
N GLY A 20 -17.96 -16.11 14.95
CA GLY A 20 -16.65 -16.52 14.42
C GLY A 20 -15.46 -16.13 15.31
N PRO A 21 -14.22 -16.37 14.83
CA PRO A 21 -13.03 -16.11 15.62
C PRO A 21 -12.84 -14.59 15.87
N PRO A 22 -12.30 -14.21 17.05
CA PRO A 22 -11.98 -12.82 17.35
C PRO A 22 -10.91 -12.31 16.38
N ARG A 23 -10.98 -11.02 16.07
CA ARG A 23 -9.95 -10.32 15.30
C ARG A 23 -9.02 -9.60 16.26
N GLU A 24 -7.73 -9.67 15.95
CA GLU A 24 -6.71 -8.98 16.71
C GLU A 24 -6.44 -7.61 16.10
N LEU A 25 -6.32 -6.60 16.97
CA LEU A 25 -5.82 -5.28 16.61
C LEU A 25 -4.30 -5.39 16.50
N GLN A 26 -3.78 -5.22 15.29
CA GLN A 26 -2.36 -5.33 15.03
C GLN A 26 -1.65 -4.04 15.44
N ARG A 27 -0.46 -4.18 16.02
CA ARG A 27 0.47 -3.05 16.14
C ARG A 27 0.81 -2.58 14.73
N LEU A 28 0.69 -1.28 14.48
CA LEU A 28 1.13 -0.69 13.22
C LEU A 28 2.63 -0.95 13.06
N SER A 29 3.00 -1.57 11.95
CA SER A 29 4.38 -1.70 11.52
C SER A 29 4.69 -0.56 10.58
N ASP A 30 5.71 0.24 10.89
CA ASP A 30 6.09 1.38 10.07
C ASP A 30 6.55 0.93 8.67
N THR A 31 7.13 -0.27 8.57
CA THR A 31 7.84 -0.78 7.38
C THR A 31 7.03 -1.75 6.50
N ARG A 32 5.77 -2.05 6.81
CA ARG A 32 5.00 -3.06 6.04
C ARG A 32 3.56 -2.63 5.77
N TRP A 33 3.31 -2.16 4.55
CA TRP A 33 2.00 -1.75 4.05
C TRP A 33 0.91 -2.82 4.22
N ALA A 34 1.25 -4.10 3.97
CA ALA A 34 0.32 -5.22 4.15
C ALA A 34 -0.21 -5.32 5.60
N CYS A 35 0.61 -4.99 6.61
CA CYS A 35 0.19 -4.93 8.01
C CYS A 35 -0.76 -3.74 8.26
N ARG A 36 -0.52 -2.60 7.60
CA ARG A 36 -1.39 -1.41 7.71
C ARG A 36 -2.79 -1.69 7.15
N TYR A 37 -2.90 -2.36 6.00
CA TYR A 37 -4.21 -2.78 5.47
C TYR A 37 -4.96 -3.67 6.45
N ILE A 38 -4.30 -4.71 7.00
CA ILE A 38 -4.94 -5.64 7.93
C ILE A 38 -5.40 -4.90 9.19
N ALA A 39 -4.61 -3.95 9.69
CA ALA A 39 -4.99 -3.10 10.81
C ALA A 39 -6.24 -2.26 10.50
N CYS A 40 -6.26 -1.52 9.37
CA CYS A 40 -7.42 -0.73 8.95
C CYS A 40 -8.67 -1.60 8.76
N ARG A 41 -8.52 -2.75 8.10
CA ARG A 41 -9.62 -3.69 7.88
C ARG A 41 -10.17 -4.22 9.19
N ASN A 42 -9.32 -4.73 10.09
CA ASN A 42 -9.77 -5.29 11.36
C ASN A 42 -10.40 -4.23 12.26
N LEU A 43 -9.86 -3.00 12.26
CA LEU A 43 -10.42 -1.89 13.02
C LEU A 43 -11.79 -1.49 12.48
N MET A 44 -11.94 -1.36 11.15
CA MET A 44 -13.23 -1.03 10.53
C MET A 44 -14.27 -2.13 10.77
N ASP A 45 -13.90 -3.41 10.60
CA ASP A 45 -14.80 -4.55 10.80
C ASP A 45 -15.27 -4.71 12.25
N ARG A 46 -14.54 -4.15 13.22
CA ARG A 46 -14.82 -4.28 14.65
C ARG A 46 -14.99 -2.92 15.36
N LEU A 47 -15.21 -1.85 14.62
CA LEU A 47 -15.22 -0.49 15.17
C LEU A 47 -16.24 -0.32 16.30
N THR A 48 -17.45 -0.88 16.12
CA THR A 48 -18.51 -0.86 17.14
C THR A 48 -18.10 -1.55 18.43
N ALA A 49 -17.39 -2.69 18.37
CA ALA A 49 -16.86 -3.34 19.55
C ALA A 49 -15.71 -2.57 20.19
N VAL A 50 -14.86 -1.90 19.40
CA VAL A 50 -13.79 -1.05 19.93
C VAL A 50 -14.40 0.11 20.72
N ILE A 51 -15.42 0.77 20.17
CA ILE A 51 -16.12 1.87 20.86
C ILE A 51 -16.72 1.37 22.17
N ARG A 52 -17.46 0.25 22.14
CA ARG A 52 -18.06 -0.33 23.35
C ARG A 52 -17.02 -0.65 24.43
N VAL A 53 -15.89 -1.25 24.06
CA VAL A 53 -14.82 -1.54 25.02
C VAL A 53 -14.24 -0.27 25.62
N LEU A 54 -14.04 0.78 24.82
CA LEU A 54 -13.55 2.06 25.32
C LEU A 54 -14.58 2.74 26.23
N GLU A 55 -15.87 2.65 25.93
CA GLU A 55 -16.95 3.17 26.80
C GLU A 55 -16.95 2.45 28.14
N GLU A 56 -16.93 1.12 28.15
CA GLU A 56 -16.89 0.33 29.38
C GLU A 56 -15.65 0.64 30.25
N ILE A 57 -14.47 0.78 29.62
CA ILE A 57 -13.23 1.16 30.33
C ILE A 57 -13.28 2.61 30.81
N SER A 58 -14.00 3.50 30.12
CA SER A 58 -14.09 4.91 30.49
C SER A 58 -14.83 5.17 31.81
N ASP A 59 -15.70 4.22 32.20
CA ASP A 59 -16.48 4.21 33.43
C ASP A 59 -15.81 3.39 34.56
N GLU A 60 -14.66 2.77 34.30
CA GLU A 60 -13.95 1.99 35.30
C GLU A 60 -13.34 2.85 36.42
N PRO A 61 -13.20 2.29 37.64
CA PRO A 61 -12.60 3.00 38.77
C PRO A 61 -11.10 3.30 38.60
N ASN A 62 -10.42 2.69 37.62
CA ASN A 62 -9.02 2.97 37.35
C ASN A 62 -8.88 4.29 36.58
N PRO A 63 -8.40 5.38 37.22
CA PRO A 63 -8.44 6.71 36.62
C PRO A 63 -7.54 6.82 35.39
N THR A 64 -6.39 6.14 35.37
CA THR A 64 -5.45 6.17 34.25
C THR A 64 -6.07 5.57 32.99
N ARG A 65 -6.61 4.35 33.11
CA ARG A 65 -7.28 3.66 31.99
C ARG A 65 -8.52 4.40 31.51
N ALA A 66 -9.31 4.91 32.45
CA ALA A 66 -10.52 5.66 32.13
C ALA A 66 -10.20 6.95 31.35
N VAL A 67 -9.16 7.69 31.73
CA VAL A 67 -8.72 8.90 31.02
C VAL A 67 -8.18 8.56 29.62
N GLU A 68 -7.36 7.52 29.49
CA GLU A 68 -6.87 7.06 28.18
C GLU A 68 -8.02 6.66 27.25
N ALA A 69 -8.98 5.87 27.74
CA ALA A 69 -10.14 5.42 26.97
C ALA A 69 -11.02 6.59 26.52
N ARG A 70 -11.30 7.56 27.40
CA ARG A 70 -12.01 8.79 27.04
C ARG A 70 -11.24 9.60 26.00
N GLY A 71 -9.92 9.68 26.13
CA GLY A 71 -9.04 10.34 25.18
C GLY A 71 -9.17 9.72 23.78
N LEU A 72 -9.11 8.39 23.69
CA LEU A 72 -9.28 7.65 22.44
C LEU A 72 -10.68 7.83 21.85
N LEU A 73 -11.75 7.68 22.64
CA LEU A 73 -13.13 7.94 22.20
C LEU A 73 -13.28 9.35 21.61
N CYS A 74 -12.66 10.36 22.22
CA CYS A 74 -12.69 11.73 21.70
C CYS A 74 -11.99 11.91 20.36
N GLN A 75 -11.10 10.99 19.95
CA GLN A 75 -10.45 11.02 18.63
C GLN A 75 -11.24 10.26 17.57
N ILE A 76 -12.18 9.38 17.94
CA ILE A 76 -13.04 8.66 17.00
C ILE A 76 -14.19 9.58 16.58
N ASP A 77 -13.86 10.56 15.73
CA ASP A 77 -14.82 11.45 15.11
C ASP A 77 -15.09 11.06 13.64
N ILE A 78 -15.97 11.81 12.97
CA ILE A 78 -16.26 11.59 11.55
C ILE A 78 -15.01 11.68 10.66
N LYS A 79 -14.01 12.50 11.01
CA LYS A 79 -12.76 12.61 10.24
C LYS A 79 -11.94 11.34 10.37
N PHE A 80 -11.86 10.78 11.56
CA PHE A 80 -11.21 9.49 11.80
C PHE A 80 -11.88 8.37 10.98
N ILE A 81 -13.22 8.29 11.01
CA ILE A 81 -13.96 7.30 10.21
C ILE A 81 -13.70 7.52 8.71
N ALA A 82 -13.74 8.77 8.25
CA ALA A 82 -13.47 9.08 6.84
C ALA A 82 -12.07 8.66 6.40
N LEU A 83 -11.04 8.94 7.20
CA LEU A 83 -9.67 8.47 6.94
C LEU A 83 -9.60 6.94 6.94
N LEU A 84 -10.21 6.28 7.93
CA LEU A 84 -10.22 4.83 8.02
C LEU A 84 -10.88 4.17 6.81
N THR A 85 -11.99 4.73 6.33
CA THR A 85 -12.69 4.28 5.13
C THR A 85 -11.83 4.43 3.88
N VAL A 86 -11.22 5.60 3.68
CA VAL A 86 -10.32 5.87 2.54
C VAL A 86 -9.12 4.93 2.56
N PHE A 87 -8.44 4.80 3.70
CA PHE A 87 -7.31 3.89 3.83
C PHE A 87 -7.72 2.44 3.60
N ARG A 88 -8.83 1.97 4.19
CA ARG A 88 -9.30 0.60 3.94
C ARG A 88 -9.50 0.32 2.46
N LYS A 89 -10.07 1.27 1.71
CA LYS A 89 -10.32 1.13 0.27
C LYS A 89 -9.02 1.10 -0.51
N VAL A 90 -8.24 2.18 -0.44
CA VAL A 90 -7.00 2.37 -1.21
C VAL A 90 -5.96 1.29 -0.89
N LEU A 91 -5.75 0.99 0.40
CA LEU A 91 -4.84 -0.06 0.84
C LEU A 91 -5.32 -1.46 0.39
N GLY A 92 -6.64 -1.66 0.34
CA GLY A 92 -7.25 -2.92 -0.10
C GLY A 92 -7.09 -3.17 -1.58
N ASP A 93 -7.33 -2.17 -2.42
CA ASP A 93 -7.14 -2.29 -3.87
C ASP A 93 -5.65 -2.49 -4.21
N THR A 94 -4.76 -1.84 -3.47
CA THR A 94 -3.30 -1.98 -3.59
C THR A 94 -2.79 -3.36 -3.11
N LYS A 95 -3.52 -4.02 -2.20
CA LYS A 95 -3.09 -5.30 -1.61
C LYS A 95 -3.00 -6.42 -2.64
N LEU A 96 -3.89 -6.47 -3.62
CA LEU A 96 -3.85 -7.51 -4.65
C LEU A 96 -2.52 -7.49 -5.42
N LEU A 97 -2.07 -6.30 -5.81
CA LEU A 97 -0.77 -6.12 -6.45
C LEU A 97 0.37 -6.52 -5.50
N SER A 98 0.32 -6.08 -4.24
CA SER A 98 1.30 -6.46 -3.22
C SER A 98 1.46 -7.97 -3.09
N ASP A 99 0.34 -8.70 -3.01
CA ASP A 99 0.34 -10.16 -2.82
C ASP A 99 0.86 -10.88 -4.08
N MET A 100 0.59 -10.35 -5.28
CA MET A 100 1.12 -10.88 -6.54
C MET A 100 2.65 -10.69 -6.63
N LEU A 101 3.14 -9.49 -6.32
CA LEU A 101 4.57 -9.18 -6.39
C LEU A 101 5.40 -9.96 -5.35
N GLN A 102 4.81 -10.27 -4.20
CA GLN A 102 5.44 -11.07 -3.13
C GLN A 102 5.19 -12.58 -3.29
N SER A 103 4.53 -13.01 -4.36
CA SER A 103 4.28 -14.42 -4.61
C SER A 103 5.55 -15.13 -5.06
N SER A 104 5.83 -16.29 -4.46
CA SER A 104 6.92 -17.20 -4.88
C SER A 104 6.83 -17.65 -6.36
N LYS A 105 5.67 -17.48 -7.00
CA LYS A 105 5.42 -17.74 -8.42
C LYS A 105 4.99 -16.45 -9.12
N ILE A 106 5.86 -15.44 -9.11
CA ILE A 106 5.57 -14.16 -9.75
C ILE A 106 5.34 -14.35 -11.26
N ASP A 107 4.19 -13.86 -11.73
CA ASP A 107 3.86 -13.76 -13.15
C ASP A 107 3.97 -12.29 -13.53
N LEU A 108 5.10 -11.92 -14.15
CA LEU A 108 5.41 -10.52 -14.43
C LEU A 108 4.43 -9.89 -15.42
N CYS A 109 3.90 -10.65 -16.38
CA CYS A 109 2.89 -10.13 -17.30
C CYS A 109 1.60 -9.77 -16.54
N LYS A 110 1.10 -10.68 -15.70
CA LYS A 110 -0.08 -10.39 -14.87
C LYS A 110 0.18 -9.28 -13.86
N ALA A 111 1.39 -9.18 -13.34
CA ALA A 111 1.76 -8.08 -12.44
C ALA A 111 1.68 -6.72 -13.16
N ILE A 112 2.13 -6.63 -14.40
CA ILE A 112 2.03 -5.42 -15.22
C ILE A 112 0.57 -5.08 -15.53
N ASP A 113 -0.24 -6.07 -15.90
CA ASP A 113 -1.69 -5.87 -16.10
C ASP A 113 -2.36 -5.34 -14.81
N LEU A 114 -1.99 -5.87 -13.64
CA LEU A 114 -2.49 -5.39 -12.35
C LEU A 114 -1.99 -3.98 -12.01
N ILE A 115 -0.76 -3.63 -12.37
CA ILE A 115 -0.21 -2.27 -12.19
C ILE A 115 -1.03 -1.27 -12.99
N GLU A 116 -1.28 -1.55 -14.27
CA GLU A 116 -2.07 -0.67 -15.14
C GLU A 116 -3.53 -0.58 -14.68
N THR A 117 -4.12 -1.72 -14.27
CA THR A 117 -5.47 -1.75 -13.70
C THR A 117 -5.56 -0.88 -12.44
N LEU A 118 -4.62 -1.04 -11.50
CA LEU A 118 -4.60 -0.26 -10.27
C LEU A 118 -4.39 1.24 -10.53
N ARG A 119 -3.52 1.60 -11.48
CA ARG A 119 -3.33 2.99 -11.91
C ARG A 119 -4.63 3.58 -12.44
N GLN A 120 -5.33 2.86 -13.30
CA GLN A 120 -6.61 3.30 -13.85
C GLN A 120 -7.64 3.49 -12.72
N THR A 121 -7.74 2.54 -11.79
CA THR A 121 -8.65 2.66 -10.63
C THR A 121 -8.33 3.88 -9.76
N LEU A 122 -7.05 4.18 -9.50
CA LEU A 122 -6.67 5.38 -8.74
C LEU A 122 -6.97 6.67 -9.50
N GLU A 123 -6.81 6.67 -10.83
CA GLU A 123 -7.18 7.79 -11.70
C GLU A 123 -8.69 8.03 -11.72
N GLU A 124 -9.50 6.97 -11.76
CA GLU A 124 -10.96 7.03 -11.59
C GLU A 124 -11.31 7.69 -10.25
N TYR A 125 -10.63 7.31 -9.15
CA TYR A 125 -10.87 7.95 -7.83
C TYR A 125 -10.56 9.44 -7.81
N ARG A 126 -9.57 9.88 -8.61
CA ARG A 126 -9.20 11.29 -8.71
C ARG A 126 -10.22 12.09 -9.53
N ASN A 127 -10.60 11.55 -10.68
CA ASN A 127 -11.33 12.29 -11.71
C ASN A 127 -12.85 12.16 -11.54
N GLU A 128 -13.33 11.03 -11.01
CA GLU A 128 -14.74 10.75 -10.84
C GLU A 128 -15.20 11.07 -9.40
N GLY A 129 -16.16 11.97 -9.27
CA GLY A 129 -16.71 12.32 -7.96
C GLY A 129 -17.57 11.22 -7.34
N GLU A 130 -17.96 10.20 -8.12
CA GLU A 130 -18.87 9.14 -7.70
C GLU A 130 -18.24 8.24 -6.64
N THR A 131 -17.02 7.75 -6.83
CA THR A 131 -16.34 6.92 -5.83
C THR A 131 -16.20 7.65 -4.50
N PHE A 132 -15.87 8.94 -4.53
CA PHE A 132 -15.80 9.73 -3.30
C PHE A 132 -17.17 9.83 -2.61
N ASN A 133 -18.25 9.98 -3.38
CA ASN A 133 -19.60 10.02 -2.83
C ASN A 133 -20.00 8.68 -2.19
N GLU A 134 -19.69 7.54 -2.82
CA GLU A 134 -19.93 6.21 -2.27
C GLU A 134 -19.17 5.97 -0.97
N LEU A 135 -17.88 6.34 -0.94
CA LEU A 135 -17.06 6.28 0.28
C LEU A 135 -17.64 7.17 1.37
N TRP A 136 -18.10 8.38 1.01
CA TRP A 136 -18.71 9.29 1.98
C TRP A 136 -20.03 8.75 2.53
N ASN A 137 -20.87 8.12 1.71
CA ASN A 137 -22.08 7.45 2.18
C ASN A 137 -21.74 6.34 3.18
N THR A 138 -20.72 5.53 2.88
CA THR A 138 -20.19 4.50 3.80
C THR A 138 -19.72 5.12 5.13
N VAL A 139 -19.11 6.30 5.10
CA VAL A 139 -18.71 7.03 6.32
C VAL A 139 -19.92 7.43 7.15
N ILE A 140 -20.97 7.97 6.52
CA ILE A 140 -22.19 8.37 7.22
C ILE A 140 -22.89 7.16 7.84
N GLU A 141 -23.03 6.06 7.09
CA GLU A 141 -23.59 4.81 7.62
C GLU A 141 -22.78 4.24 8.78
N THR A 142 -21.45 4.31 8.69
CA THR A 142 -20.56 3.85 9.78
C THR A 142 -20.70 4.74 11.02
N CYS A 143 -20.86 6.05 10.84
CA CYS A 143 -21.13 6.97 11.95
C CYS A 143 -22.47 6.64 12.62
N ASP A 144 -23.51 6.36 11.84
CA ASP A 144 -24.83 5.96 12.35
C ASP A 144 -24.75 4.66 13.15
N ASN A 145 -24.09 3.63 12.60
CA ASN A 145 -23.90 2.34 13.27
C ASN A 145 -23.10 2.43 14.58
N CYS A 146 -22.25 3.45 14.70
CA CYS A 146 -21.39 3.68 15.85
C CYS A 146 -21.91 4.78 16.80
N ASN A 147 -23.08 5.36 16.53
CA ASN A 147 -23.62 6.52 17.28
C ASN A 147 -22.66 7.73 17.36
N ILE A 148 -21.84 7.95 16.33
CA ILE A 148 -20.87 9.04 16.27
C ILE A 148 -21.51 10.27 15.62
N SER A 149 -21.25 11.46 16.19
CA SER A 149 -21.75 12.71 15.63
C SER A 149 -21.20 12.97 14.24
N LYS A 150 -22.12 13.19 13.29
CA LYS A 150 -21.80 13.56 11.90
C LYS A 150 -21.31 15.01 11.77
N VAL A 151 -21.49 15.80 12.82
CA VAL A 151 -21.06 17.20 12.84
C VAL A 151 -19.55 17.22 13.04
N ILE A 152 -18.85 17.81 12.08
CA ILE A 152 -17.43 18.10 12.24
C ILE A 152 -17.29 19.14 13.35
N LYS A 153 -16.79 18.72 14.52
CA LYS A 153 -16.54 19.63 15.64
C LYS A 153 -15.41 20.59 15.26
N GLN A 154 -15.70 21.89 15.28
CA GLN A 154 -14.67 22.92 15.14
C GLN A 154 -13.73 22.84 16.34
N LYS A 155 -12.46 22.47 16.09
CA LYS A 155 -11.43 22.61 17.12
C LYS A 155 -11.13 24.10 17.25
N ARG A 156 -11.17 24.62 18.49
CA ARG A 156 -10.91 26.02 18.83
C ARG A 156 -9.66 26.50 18.10
N ALA A 157 -9.78 27.56 17.30
CA ALA A 157 -8.63 28.15 16.63
C ALA A 157 -7.59 28.54 17.69
N THR A 158 -6.40 27.95 17.60
CA THR A 158 -5.27 28.34 18.44
C THR A 158 -4.88 29.74 18.02
N GLN A 159 -5.02 30.73 18.91
CA GLN A 159 -4.47 32.05 18.64
C GLN A 159 -2.95 31.94 18.64
N THR A 160 -2.35 32.07 17.47
CA THR A 160 -0.91 32.31 17.36
C THR A 160 -0.61 33.68 17.97
N ALA A 161 0.44 33.77 18.79
CA ALA A 161 0.85 35.05 19.33
C ALA A 161 1.17 36.00 18.18
N SER A 162 0.62 37.22 18.17
CA SER A 162 0.75 38.19 17.06
C SER A 162 2.19 38.52 16.67
N ARG A 163 3.16 38.22 17.55
CA ARG A 163 4.60 38.41 17.34
C ARG A 163 5.23 37.35 16.41
N LEU A 164 4.49 36.30 16.06
CA LEU A 164 4.93 35.21 15.18
C LEU A 164 4.16 35.20 13.85
N ASP A 165 3.39 36.24 13.54
CA ASP A 165 2.56 36.33 12.33
C ASP A 165 3.42 36.36 11.04
N ASP A 166 4.64 36.91 11.15
CA ASP A 166 5.64 36.97 10.06
C ASP A 166 6.64 35.79 10.09
N GLY A 167 6.43 34.83 10.99
CA GLY A 167 7.25 33.63 11.10
C GLY A 167 6.74 32.55 10.15
N VAL A 168 7.60 32.08 9.24
CA VAL A 168 7.31 30.87 8.47
C VAL A 168 7.30 29.68 9.42
N VAL A 169 6.10 29.25 9.83
CA VAL A 169 5.92 28.03 10.63
C VAL A 169 6.07 26.84 9.69
N THR A 170 7.25 26.22 9.67
CA THR A 170 7.53 24.98 8.92
C THR A 170 7.00 23.72 9.62
N SER A 171 6.22 23.88 10.69
CA SER A 171 5.68 22.75 11.48
C SER A 171 4.46 22.15 10.80
N THR A 172 4.54 20.85 10.50
CA THR A 172 3.42 20.02 10.03
C THR A 172 2.27 19.90 11.05
N LEU A 173 2.48 20.36 12.29
CA LEU A 173 1.55 20.18 13.41
C LEU A 173 0.65 21.42 13.67
N GLY A 174 0.90 22.55 13.01
CA GLY A 174 0.33 23.85 13.37
C GLY A 174 -0.83 24.36 12.51
N GLN A 175 -0.79 24.17 11.19
CA GLN A 175 -1.85 24.59 10.28
C GLN A 175 -2.74 23.40 9.95
N ARG A 176 -3.68 23.09 10.85
CA ARG A 176 -4.79 22.21 10.48
C ARG A 176 -5.67 22.97 9.50
N THR A 177 -5.66 22.60 8.23
CA THR A 177 -6.76 22.98 7.32
C THR A 177 -8.04 22.53 8.02
N GLN A 178 -8.87 23.51 8.40
CA GLN A 178 -10.15 23.23 9.02
C GLN A 178 -11.02 22.57 7.96
N VAL A 179 -11.00 21.24 7.95
CA VAL A 179 -11.83 20.43 7.08
C VAL A 179 -13.23 20.48 7.65
N ASP A 180 -14.00 21.51 7.30
CA ASP A 180 -15.31 21.82 7.89
C ASP A 180 -16.48 21.32 7.05
N SER A 181 -16.21 20.72 5.88
CA SER A 181 -17.22 20.17 4.99
C SER A 181 -16.75 18.89 4.29
N LYS A 182 -17.71 18.15 3.72
CA LYS A 182 -17.46 17.00 2.84
C LYS A 182 -16.51 17.39 1.70
N GLU A 183 -16.74 18.52 1.06
CA GLU A 183 -15.94 19.04 -0.04
C GLU A 183 -14.54 19.45 0.44
N ALA A 184 -14.42 20.05 1.62
CA ALA A 184 -13.12 20.34 2.21
C ALA A 184 -12.33 19.05 2.50
N PHE A 185 -13.00 17.96 2.91
CA PHE A 185 -12.36 16.67 3.12
C PHE A 185 -11.90 16.08 1.78
N ARG A 186 -12.75 16.18 0.75
CA ARG A 186 -12.43 15.75 -0.60
C ARG A 186 -11.16 16.43 -1.12
N VAL A 187 -11.12 17.75 -1.08
CA VAL A 187 -10.06 18.55 -1.69
C VAL A 187 -8.77 18.52 -0.88
N ASN A 188 -8.85 18.63 0.45
CA ASN A 188 -7.65 18.80 1.29
C ASN A 188 -7.09 17.49 1.84
N ILE A 189 -7.86 16.40 1.82
CA ILE A 189 -7.42 15.11 2.36
C ILE A 189 -7.47 14.06 1.26
N PHE A 190 -8.66 13.70 0.79
CA PHE A 190 -8.85 12.56 -0.12
C PHE A 190 -8.02 12.69 -1.42
N LEU A 191 -8.15 13.79 -2.15
CA LEU A 191 -7.40 13.99 -3.40
C LEU A 191 -5.88 13.97 -3.21
N PRO A 192 -5.30 14.64 -2.19
CA PRO A 192 -3.89 14.47 -1.84
C PRO A 192 -3.46 13.02 -1.59
N ILE A 193 -4.28 12.20 -0.89
CA ILE A 193 -3.98 10.77 -0.68
C ILE A 193 -3.88 10.06 -2.03
N ILE A 194 -4.90 10.22 -2.88
CA ILE A 194 -4.96 9.57 -4.20
C ILE A 194 -3.81 10.03 -5.09
N ASN A 195 -3.53 11.33 -5.16
CA ASN A 195 -2.42 11.88 -5.94
C ASN A 195 -1.08 11.32 -5.49
N SER A 196 -0.87 11.16 -4.19
CA SER A 196 0.38 10.57 -3.69
C SER A 196 0.50 9.10 -4.06
N MET A 197 -0.60 8.33 -4.02
CA MET A 197 -0.61 6.93 -4.46
C MET A 197 -0.31 6.81 -5.96
N ILE A 198 -0.90 7.67 -6.80
CA ILE A 198 -0.61 7.73 -8.24
C ILE A 198 0.87 8.09 -8.46
N GLY A 199 1.39 9.08 -7.73
CA GLY A 199 2.78 9.52 -7.85
C GLY A 199 3.78 8.40 -7.49
N GLU A 200 3.54 7.67 -6.41
CA GLU A 200 4.38 6.52 -6.04
C GLU A 200 4.23 5.37 -7.06
N MET A 201 3.02 5.10 -7.58
CA MET A 201 2.84 4.12 -8.67
C MET A 201 3.62 4.52 -9.93
N GLU A 202 3.72 5.82 -10.27
CA GLU A 202 4.52 6.29 -11.41
C GLU A 202 6.02 6.20 -11.16
N LYS A 203 6.46 6.57 -9.97
CA LYS A 203 7.87 6.50 -9.56
C LYS A 203 8.40 5.07 -9.56
N HIS A 204 7.64 4.12 -9.01
CA HIS A 204 8.10 2.73 -8.84
C HIS A 204 7.84 1.85 -10.06
N PHE A 205 6.72 2.08 -10.77
CA PHE A 205 6.26 1.25 -11.89
C PHE A 205 6.10 2.04 -13.19
N SER A 206 6.99 2.99 -13.46
CA SER A 206 6.99 3.72 -14.74
C SER A 206 6.96 2.77 -15.95
N LYS A 207 6.47 3.27 -17.09
CA LYS A 207 6.38 2.47 -18.34
C LYS A 207 7.72 1.81 -18.70
N SER A 208 8.83 2.53 -18.53
CA SER A 208 10.17 2.00 -18.75
C SER A 208 10.45 0.79 -17.85
N ASN A 209 10.14 0.88 -16.56
CA ASN A 209 10.32 -0.23 -15.62
C ASN A 209 9.44 -1.44 -15.95
N CYS A 210 8.19 -1.23 -16.38
CA CYS A 210 7.31 -2.32 -16.81
C CYS A 210 7.81 -2.99 -18.10
N SER A 211 8.25 -2.21 -19.10
CA SER A 211 8.83 -2.75 -20.35
C SER A 211 10.09 -3.57 -20.09
N ILE A 212 10.89 -3.17 -19.10
CA ILE A 212 12.05 -3.90 -18.61
C ILE A 212 11.63 -5.25 -17.98
N MET A 213 10.61 -5.24 -17.11
CA MET A 213 10.07 -6.46 -16.49
C MET A 213 9.52 -7.44 -17.55
N GLU A 214 8.88 -6.92 -18.59
CA GLU A 214 8.46 -7.70 -19.76
C GLU A 214 9.62 -8.33 -20.51
N ALA A 215 10.73 -7.59 -20.71
CA ALA A 215 11.88 -8.07 -21.47
C ALA A 215 12.59 -9.26 -20.80
N LEU A 216 12.51 -9.36 -19.48
CA LEU A 216 13.06 -10.47 -18.71
C LEU A 216 12.05 -11.59 -18.43
N ASN A 217 10.80 -11.45 -18.87
CA ASN A 217 9.78 -12.48 -18.71
C ASN A 217 9.76 -13.44 -19.91
N PRO A 218 10.09 -14.73 -19.75
CA PRO A 218 10.07 -15.73 -20.83
C PRO A 218 8.74 -15.88 -21.55
N SER A 219 7.63 -15.60 -20.86
CA SER A 219 6.27 -15.68 -21.43
C SER A 219 5.85 -14.44 -22.21
N SER A 220 6.64 -13.35 -22.17
CA SER A 220 6.33 -12.10 -22.87
C SER A 220 6.72 -12.17 -24.35
N SER A 221 5.95 -11.47 -25.19
CA SER A 221 6.31 -11.22 -26.60
C SER A 221 7.56 -10.35 -26.74
N ASN A 222 7.95 -9.63 -25.69
CA ASN A 222 9.13 -8.77 -25.62
C ASN A 222 10.37 -9.47 -25.01
N PHE A 223 10.29 -10.78 -24.75
CA PHE A 223 11.38 -11.53 -24.11
C PHE A 223 12.72 -11.40 -24.83
N LEU A 224 13.75 -11.00 -24.08
CA LEU A 224 15.12 -10.76 -24.54
C LEU A 224 15.24 -9.76 -25.70
N LYS A 225 14.29 -8.84 -25.92
CA LYS A 225 14.45 -7.76 -26.89
C LYS A 225 15.59 -6.84 -26.46
N GLU A 226 16.56 -6.67 -27.35
CA GLU A 226 17.85 -6.01 -27.03
C GLU A 226 17.62 -4.59 -26.49
N GLU A 227 16.81 -3.78 -27.18
CA GLU A 227 16.49 -2.40 -26.78
C GLU A 227 15.97 -2.30 -25.33
N MET A 228 15.07 -3.22 -24.94
CA MET A 228 14.43 -3.18 -23.62
C MET A 228 15.38 -3.68 -22.51
N VAL A 229 16.18 -4.71 -22.79
CA VAL A 229 17.14 -5.25 -21.82
C VAL A 229 18.29 -4.25 -21.59
N LEU A 230 18.72 -3.52 -22.62
CA LEU A 230 19.78 -2.51 -22.49
C LEU A 230 19.36 -1.31 -21.63
N LEU A 231 18.10 -0.85 -21.73
CA LEU A 231 17.58 0.19 -20.84
C LEU A 231 17.67 -0.21 -19.37
N PHE A 232 17.42 -1.49 -19.06
CA PHE A 232 17.62 -2.03 -17.72
C PHE A 232 19.10 -2.11 -17.34
N ALA A 233 19.92 -2.59 -18.26
CA ALA A 233 21.35 -2.77 -18.06
C ALA A 233 22.05 -1.46 -17.71
N GLU A 234 21.69 -0.37 -18.41
CA GLU A 234 22.16 1.00 -18.14
C GLU A 234 21.79 1.47 -16.74
N ALA A 235 20.54 1.24 -16.30
CA ALA A 235 20.08 1.63 -14.98
C ALA A 235 20.82 0.94 -13.83
N TYR A 236 21.39 -0.26 -14.05
CA TYR A 236 22.14 -1.02 -13.04
C TYR A 236 23.64 -1.10 -13.32
N GLY A 237 24.16 -0.25 -14.22
CA GLY A 237 25.60 -0.13 -14.51
C GLY A 237 26.23 -1.42 -15.03
N SER A 238 25.56 -2.12 -15.94
CA SER A 238 26.02 -3.38 -16.52
C SER A 238 26.91 -3.13 -17.74
N ASP A 239 27.81 -4.06 -18.08
CA ASP A 239 28.60 -3.99 -19.31
C ASP A 239 27.71 -4.24 -20.54
N LEU A 240 27.40 -3.17 -21.30
CA LEU A 240 26.51 -3.25 -22.45
C LEU A 240 27.08 -4.09 -23.61
N PRO A 241 28.35 -3.94 -24.02
CA PRO A 241 28.98 -4.83 -25.01
C PRO A 241 28.85 -6.31 -24.66
N ASP A 242 29.19 -6.70 -23.43
CA ASP A 242 29.16 -8.11 -23.02
C ASP A 242 27.72 -8.61 -22.96
N LEU A 243 26.81 -7.83 -22.39
CA LEU A 243 25.39 -8.18 -22.32
C LEU A 243 24.77 -8.38 -23.72
N LYS A 244 25.12 -7.56 -24.72
CA LYS A 244 24.64 -7.77 -26.10
C LYS A 244 25.06 -9.13 -26.65
N ASN A 245 26.29 -9.54 -26.39
CA ASN A 245 26.78 -10.85 -26.79
C ASN A 245 26.06 -11.96 -26.03
N GLU A 246 25.88 -11.81 -24.72
CA GLU A 246 25.16 -12.76 -23.87
C GLU A 246 23.69 -12.94 -24.30
N ILE A 247 22.96 -11.86 -24.61
CA ILE A 247 21.58 -11.92 -25.10
C ILE A 247 21.47 -12.78 -26.36
N ASN A 248 22.40 -12.58 -27.31
CA ASN A 248 22.43 -13.36 -28.54
C ASN A 248 22.75 -14.85 -28.29
N GLN A 249 23.66 -15.14 -27.36
CA GLN A 249 23.97 -16.51 -26.95
C GLN A 249 22.79 -17.17 -26.24
N ALA A 250 22.12 -16.44 -25.34
CA ALA A 250 20.95 -16.89 -24.62
C ALA A 250 19.79 -17.21 -25.57
N ARG A 251 19.49 -16.34 -26.54
CA ARG A 251 18.47 -16.60 -27.58
C ARG A 251 18.74 -17.91 -28.33
N ARG A 252 19.98 -18.13 -28.79
CA ARG A 252 20.39 -19.38 -29.46
C ARG A 252 20.27 -20.60 -28.54
N LEU A 253 20.57 -20.45 -27.25
CA LEU A 253 20.41 -21.52 -26.25
C LEU A 253 18.93 -21.91 -26.11
N PHE A 254 18.02 -20.93 -26.04
CA PHE A 254 16.58 -21.19 -25.96
C PHE A 254 16.04 -21.86 -27.22
N GLU A 255 16.43 -21.39 -28.42
CA GLU A 255 16.05 -22.00 -29.70
C GLU A 255 16.47 -23.47 -29.78
N ARG A 256 17.72 -23.77 -29.40
CA ARG A 256 18.25 -25.14 -29.39
C ARG A 256 17.50 -26.05 -28.41
N ASN A 257 17.09 -25.54 -27.27
CA ASN A 257 16.34 -26.33 -26.28
C ASN A 257 14.91 -26.58 -26.72
N ARG A 258 14.24 -25.60 -27.36
CA ARG A 258 12.93 -25.81 -28.00
C ARG A 258 13.00 -26.87 -29.09
N ALA A 259 14.02 -26.81 -29.96
CA ALA A 259 14.23 -27.81 -31.01
C ALA A 259 14.46 -29.24 -30.46
N LYS A 260 14.96 -29.36 -29.24
CA LYS A 260 15.17 -30.65 -28.54
C LYS A 260 13.95 -31.10 -27.71
N GLY A 261 12.84 -30.36 -27.76
CA GLY A 261 11.63 -30.66 -26.97
C GLY A 261 11.81 -30.52 -25.46
N LYS A 262 12.81 -29.77 -25.00
CA LYS A 262 13.00 -29.51 -23.57
C LYS A 262 12.04 -28.43 -23.09
N GLU A 263 11.60 -28.54 -21.83
CA GLU A 263 10.81 -27.49 -21.18
C GLU A 263 11.60 -26.16 -21.16
N THR A 264 10.94 -25.10 -21.60
CA THR A 264 11.46 -23.73 -21.51
C THR A 264 10.91 -23.04 -20.27
N PRO A 265 11.70 -22.17 -19.63
CA PRO A 265 11.19 -21.42 -18.49
C PRO A 265 9.99 -20.56 -18.91
N THR A 266 8.99 -20.48 -18.04
CA THR A 266 7.79 -19.66 -18.25
C THR A 266 7.73 -18.48 -17.28
N THR A 267 8.39 -18.60 -16.12
CA THR A 267 8.50 -17.54 -15.11
C THR A 267 9.92 -17.00 -15.02
N LEU A 268 10.08 -15.80 -14.45
CA LEU A 268 11.40 -15.23 -14.15
C LEU A 268 12.21 -16.13 -13.20
N MET A 269 11.55 -16.78 -12.24
CA MET A 269 12.22 -17.68 -11.30
C MET A 269 12.75 -18.94 -12.00
N ASP A 270 11.98 -19.49 -12.95
CA ASP A 270 12.42 -20.62 -13.77
C ASP A 270 13.56 -20.21 -14.70
N LEU A 271 13.52 -18.97 -15.23
CA LEU A 271 14.60 -18.41 -16.03
C LEU A 271 15.91 -18.34 -15.22
N VAL A 272 15.87 -17.82 -13.99
CA VAL A 272 17.05 -17.77 -13.12
C VAL A 272 17.59 -19.17 -12.85
N LYS A 273 16.74 -20.15 -12.52
CA LYS A 273 17.16 -21.55 -12.31
C LYS A 273 17.75 -22.17 -13.57
N PHE A 274 17.20 -21.85 -14.74
CA PHE A 274 17.67 -22.33 -16.03
C PHE A 274 19.03 -21.75 -16.41
N LEU A 275 19.28 -20.48 -16.07
CA LEU A 275 20.54 -19.78 -16.35
C LEU A 275 21.66 -20.07 -15.33
N ASP A 276 21.33 -20.57 -14.13
CA ASP A 276 22.31 -20.83 -13.06
C ASP A 276 23.52 -21.69 -13.49
N PRO A 277 23.37 -22.77 -14.29
CA PRO A 277 24.51 -23.54 -14.80
C PRO A 277 25.44 -22.76 -15.75
N PHE A 278 24.97 -21.64 -16.29
CA PHE A 278 25.67 -20.80 -17.26
C PHE A 278 26.05 -19.43 -16.70
N LYS A 279 25.93 -19.22 -15.38
CA LYS A 279 26.12 -17.92 -14.72
C LYS A 279 27.48 -17.26 -14.97
N ASP A 280 28.52 -18.03 -15.25
CA ASP A 280 29.87 -17.50 -15.52
C ASP A 280 30.04 -17.06 -16.99
N VAL A 281 29.17 -17.55 -17.89
CA VAL A 281 29.17 -17.24 -19.33
C VAL A 281 28.13 -16.19 -19.69
N LEU A 282 26.99 -16.19 -18.97
CA LEU A 282 25.88 -15.24 -19.12
C LEU A 282 25.78 -14.37 -17.85
N PHE A 283 26.91 -13.76 -17.45
CA PHE A 283 27.04 -13.10 -16.16
C PHE A 283 26.12 -11.90 -16.03
N GLU A 284 26.13 -10.99 -17.00
CA GLU A 284 25.31 -9.77 -16.95
C GLU A 284 23.83 -10.09 -17.05
N LEU A 285 23.44 -10.99 -17.94
CA LEU A 285 22.04 -11.42 -18.08
C LEU A 285 21.55 -12.10 -16.80
N PHE A 286 22.35 -12.99 -16.21
CA PHE A 286 21.99 -13.68 -14.97
C PHE A 286 21.90 -12.71 -13.79
N ARG A 287 22.83 -11.76 -13.69
CA ARG A 287 22.81 -10.68 -12.69
C ARG A 287 21.55 -9.83 -12.82
N LEU A 288 21.17 -9.41 -14.02
CA LEU A 288 19.95 -8.64 -14.28
C LEU A 288 18.70 -9.43 -13.93
N CYS A 289 18.63 -10.73 -14.27
CA CYS A 289 17.50 -11.58 -13.88
C CYS A 289 17.37 -11.67 -12.35
N LYS A 290 18.48 -11.79 -11.62
CA LYS A 290 18.46 -11.76 -10.15
C LYS A 290 17.95 -10.42 -9.60
N ILE A 291 18.45 -9.30 -10.12
CA ILE A 291 17.98 -7.97 -9.71
C ILE A 291 16.47 -7.84 -9.96
N ALA A 292 15.98 -8.28 -11.12
CA ALA A 292 14.56 -8.27 -11.46
C ALA A 292 13.69 -9.13 -10.52
N THR A 293 14.23 -10.20 -9.91
CA THR A 293 13.46 -11.00 -8.93
C THR A 293 13.22 -10.27 -7.62
N VAL A 294 14.10 -9.34 -7.22
CA VAL A 294 14.04 -8.67 -5.91
C VAL A 294 13.42 -7.27 -6.01
N LEU A 295 13.50 -6.65 -7.19
CA LEU A 295 13.01 -5.29 -7.44
C LEU A 295 11.54 -5.04 -7.08
N PRO A 296 10.58 -5.92 -7.44
CA PRO A 296 9.18 -5.67 -7.15
C PRO A 296 8.87 -5.66 -5.65
N GLU A 297 9.57 -6.48 -4.87
CA GLU A 297 9.41 -6.54 -3.41
C GLU A 297 10.02 -5.30 -2.73
N LEU A 298 11.24 -4.91 -3.11
CA LEU A 298 11.94 -3.74 -2.57
C LEU A 298 11.19 -2.43 -2.86
N ARG A 299 10.74 -2.24 -4.11
CA ARG A 299 10.03 -1.03 -4.51
C ARG A 299 8.69 -0.89 -3.82
N PHE A 300 8.00 -1.99 -3.55
CA PHE A 300 6.73 -1.95 -2.83
C PHE A 300 6.92 -1.73 -1.33
N SER A 301 8.02 -2.21 -0.72
CA SER A 301 8.34 -1.89 0.68
C SER A 301 8.76 -0.43 0.87
N ASP A 302 9.33 0.19 -0.16
CA ASP A 302 9.79 1.58 -0.17
C ASP A 302 8.71 2.59 -0.57
N PHE A 303 7.44 2.17 -0.73
CA PHE A 303 6.31 3.10 -0.77
C PHE A 303 6.25 3.83 0.58
N THR A 304 6.92 4.98 0.65
CA THR A 304 6.81 5.89 1.77
C THR A 304 5.37 6.37 1.82
N ALA A 305 4.68 6.10 2.94
CA ALA A 305 3.43 6.79 3.22
C ALA A 305 3.69 8.29 3.08
N PRO A 306 2.76 9.07 2.51
CA PRO A 306 3.02 10.47 2.25
C PRO A 306 3.36 11.11 3.59
N GLU A 307 4.56 11.66 3.73
CA GLU A 307 4.98 12.36 4.96
C GLU A 307 4.03 13.55 5.27
N SER A 308 3.19 13.92 4.30
CA SER A 308 2.09 14.88 4.38
C SER A 308 0.78 14.36 5.01
N ILE A 309 0.67 13.07 5.38
CA ILE A 309 -0.53 12.48 6.03
C ILE A 309 -0.17 11.84 7.38
N ALA A 310 0.87 12.34 8.04
CA ALA A 310 1.01 12.15 9.49
C ALA A 310 0.09 13.15 10.20
N VAL A 311 -1.14 12.72 10.49
CA VAL A 311 -2.15 13.46 11.28
C VAL A 311 -1.80 13.44 12.77
#